data_AF-A0A5C7VU59-F1
#
_entry.id   AF-A0A5C7VU59-F1
#
_cell.length_a   1.000
_cell.length_b   1.000
_cell.length_c   1.000
_cell.angle_alpha   90.00
_cell.angle_beta   90.00
_cell.angle_gamma   90.00
#
_symmetry.space_group_name_H-M   'P 1'
#
loop_
_entity.id
_entity.type
_entity.pdbx_description
1 polymer ?
#
loop_
_entity_poly.entity_id
_entity_poly.type
_entity_poly.pdbx_seq_one_letter_code
_entity_poly.pdbx_strand_id
1 'polypeptide(L)'
;MATSIKIDNDLKGRIQHLADLRRRSSHWIMREAITQYLEREEARESFKQDALGSCTAYQETGQHLTGQEARSWLGSWRTDAEAELPRCHD
;
A
#
# COMPACT_ATOMS: atom_id res chain seq x y z
N MET A 1 -16.29 9.63 -18.55
CA MET A 1 -17.58 9.55 -17.83
C MET A 1 -17.56 10.63 -16.75
N ALA A 2 -18.62 11.42 -16.59
CA ALA A 2 -18.70 12.45 -15.55
C ALA A 2 -19.54 11.94 -14.37
N THR A 3 -19.00 12.04 -13.16
CA THR A 3 -19.67 11.66 -11.91
C THR A 3 -19.86 12.91 -11.07
N SER A 4 -21.08 13.17 -10.60
CA SER A 4 -21.36 14.28 -9.68
C SER A 4 -21.17 13.81 -8.24
N ILE A 5 -20.33 14.51 -7.48
CA ILE A 5 -20.01 14.19 -6.08
C ILE A 5 -20.49 15.35 -5.21
N LYS A 6 -21.24 15.04 -4.15
CA LYS A 6 -21.63 16.03 -3.15
C LYS A 6 -20.47 16.32 -2.22
N ILE A 7 -20.13 17.59 -2.08
CA ILE A 7 -19.05 18.10 -1.23
C ILE A 7 -19.64 19.27 -0.44
N ASP A 8 -19.43 19.28 0.86
CA ASP A 8 -19.87 20.39 1.72
C ASP A 8 -19.02 21.65 1.49
N ASN A 9 -19.49 22.78 2.02
CA ASN A 9 -18.83 24.07 1.78
C ASN A 9 -17.45 24.18 2.44
N ASP A 10 -17.21 23.53 3.58
CA ASP A 10 -15.90 23.54 4.24
C ASP A 10 -14.87 22.80 3.37
N LEU A 11 -15.20 21.57 2.98
CA LEU A 11 -14.33 20.77 2.14
C LEU A 11 -14.07 21.44 0.79
N LYS A 12 -15.09 22.06 0.18
CA LYS A 12 -14.93 22.85 -1.05
C LYS A 12 -13.96 24.01 -0.86
N GLY A 13 -14.05 24.76 0.25
CA GLY A 13 -13.15 25.86 0.57
C GLY A 13 -11.70 25.39 0.72
N ARG A 14 -11.49 24.27 1.43
CA ARG A 14 -10.16 23.67 1.63
C ARG A 14 -9.55 23.19 0.32
N ILE A 15 -10.33 22.58 -0.57
CA ILE A 15 -9.88 22.15 -1.90
C ILE A 15 -9.45 23.36 -2.73
N GLN A 16 -10.25 24.42 -2.76
CA GLN A 16 -9.93 25.63 -3.53
C GLN A 16 -8.64 26.27 -3.03
N HIS A 17 -8.51 26.43 -1.71
CA HIS A 17 -7.29 26.99 -1.11
C HIS A 17 -6.05 26.17 -1.47
N LEU A 18 -6.14 24.83 -1.39
CA LEU A 18 -5.03 23.95 -1.75
C LEU A 18 -4.71 24.00 -3.25
N ALA A 19 -5.74 24.12 -4.09
CA ALA A 19 -5.60 24.27 -5.53
C ALA A 19 -4.83 25.55 -5.87
N ASP A 20 -5.17 26.67 -5.24
CA ASP A 20 -4.51 27.96 -5.43
C ASP A 20 -3.04 27.90 -5.00
N LEU A 21 -2.75 27.35 -3.81
CA LEU A 21 -1.39 27.16 -3.30
C LEU A 21 -0.52 26.31 -4.23
N ARG A 22 -1.10 25.24 -4.80
CA ARG A 22 -0.40 24.31 -5.71
C ARG A 22 -0.43 24.73 -7.17
N ARG A 23 -1.10 25.85 -7.51
CA ARG A 23 -1.34 26.32 -8.89
C ARG A 23 -1.95 25.23 -9.77
N ARG A 24 -2.96 24.54 -9.23
CA ARG A 24 -3.72 23.48 -9.92
C ARG A 24 -5.20 23.83 -9.89
N SER A 25 -6.00 23.14 -10.71
CA SER A 25 -7.45 23.28 -10.63
C SER A 25 -8.00 22.46 -9.46
N SER A 26 -9.10 22.93 -8.86
CA SER A 26 -9.82 22.19 -7.81
C SER A 26 -10.23 20.79 -8.27
N HIS A 27 -10.59 20.64 -9.55
CA HIS A 27 -10.87 19.34 -10.15
C HIS A 27 -9.65 18.41 -10.17
N TRP A 28 -8.46 18.92 -10.49
CA TRP A 28 -7.23 18.13 -10.44
C TRP A 28 -6.93 17.69 -9.00
N ILE A 29 -7.06 18.59 -8.01
CA ILE A 29 -6.87 18.26 -6.59
C ILE A 29 -7.84 17.18 -6.13
N MET A 30 -9.12 17.27 -6.51
CA MET A 30 -10.12 16.26 -6.15
C MET A 30 -9.79 14.89 -6.73
N ARG A 31 -9.44 14.83 -8.03
CA ARG A 31 -9.07 13.56 -8.67
C ARG A 31 -7.85 12.95 -8.02
N GLU A 32 -6.81 13.75 -7.80
CA GLU A 32 -5.58 13.32 -7.16
C GLU A 32 -5.84 12.76 -5.76
N ALA A 33 -6.66 13.45 -4.96
CA ALA A 33 -7.01 13.00 -3.61
C ALA A 33 -7.77 11.65 -3.62
N ILE A 34 -8.67 11.45 -4.59
CA ILE A 34 -9.40 10.18 -4.77
C ILE A 34 -8.43 9.07 -5.19
N THR A 35 -7.56 9.32 -6.16
CA THR A 35 -6.56 8.34 -6.61
C THR A 35 -5.65 7.90 -5.46
N GLN A 36 -5.08 8.85 -4.71
CA GLN A 36 -4.23 8.53 -3.56
C GLN A 36 -4.97 7.82 -2.42
N TYR A 37 -6.29 8.02 -2.29
CA TYR A 37 -7.09 7.25 -1.34
C TYR A 37 -7.25 5.81 -1.81
N LEU A 38 -7.63 5.61 -3.07
CA LEU A 38 -7.81 4.28 -3.65
C LEU A 38 -6.51 3.46 -3.61
N GLU A 39 -5.40 4.03 -4.05
CA GLU A 39 -4.10 3.34 -4.03
C GLU A 39 -3.72 2.87 -2.62
N ARG A 40 -3.97 3.68 -1.59
CA ARG A 40 -3.70 3.30 -0.20
C ARG A 40 -4.64 2.20 0.29
N GLU A 41 -5.92 2.26 -0.04
CA GLU A 41 -6.88 1.23 0.36
C GLU A 41 -6.64 -0.09 -0.37
N GLU A 42 -6.31 -0.04 -1.66
CA GLU A 42 -5.95 -1.22 -2.46
C GLU A 42 -4.66 -1.87 -1.95
N ALA A 43 -3.61 -1.09 -1.68
CA ALA A 43 -2.38 -1.61 -1.09
C ALA A 43 -2.61 -2.24 0.29
N ARG A 44 -3.47 -1.62 1.11
CA ARG A 44 -3.84 -2.15 2.43
C ARG A 44 -4.60 -3.46 2.30
N GLU A 45 -5.52 -3.57 1.36
CA GLU A 45 -6.30 -4.79 1.16
C GLU A 45 -5.42 -5.91 0.59
N SER A 46 -4.58 -5.62 -0.41
CA SER A 46 -3.59 -6.57 -0.93
C SER A 46 -2.73 -7.14 0.19
N PHE A 47 -2.16 -6.28 1.04
CA PHE A 47 -1.33 -6.71 2.17
C PHE A 47 -2.08 -7.64 3.14
N LYS A 48 -3.36 -7.36 3.42
CA LYS A 48 -4.18 -8.26 4.26
C LYS A 48 -4.40 -9.61 3.59
N GLN A 49 -4.75 -9.60 2.30
CA GLN A 49 -4.99 -10.83 1.55
C GLN A 49 -3.71 -11.69 1.47
N ASP A 50 -2.55 -11.07 1.27
CA ASP A 50 -1.26 -11.75 1.27
C ASP A 50 -0.94 -12.38 2.64
N ALA A 51 -1.22 -11.64 3.73
CA ALA A 51 -1.03 -12.13 5.09
C ALA A 51 -1.99 -13.30 5.42
N LEU A 52 -3.26 -13.19 5.01
CA LEU A 52 -4.24 -14.27 5.17
C LEU A 52 -3.84 -15.50 4.35
N GLY A 53 -3.44 -15.32 3.10
CA GLY A 53 -2.96 -16.40 2.24
C GLY A 53 -1.73 -17.10 2.83
N SER A 54 -0.78 -16.34 3.36
CA SER A 54 0.41 -16.89 4.03
C SER A 54 0.04 -17.67 5.30
N CYS A 55 -0.93 -17.18 6.08
CA CYS A 55 -1.43 -17.87 7.27
C CYS A 55 -2.13 -19.18 6.91
N THR A 56 -3.00 -19.17 5.90
CA THR A 56 -3.66 -20.39 5.39
C THR A 56 -2.64 -21.41 4.88
N ALA A 57 -1.66 -20.97 4.08
CA ALA A 57 -0.61 -21.85 3.56
C ALA A 57 0.21 -22.50 4.69
N TYR A 58 0.54 -21.74 5.74
CA TYR A 58 1.22 -22.30 6.91
C TYR A 58 0.35 -23.31 7.66
N GLN A 59 -0.95 -23.03 7.83
CA GLN A 59 -1.87 -23.97 8.49
C GLN A 59 -2.03 -25.28 7.71
N GLU A 60 -2.01 -25.22 6.37
CA GLU A 60 -2.15 -26.40 5.50
C GLU A 60 -0.85 -27.19 5.34
N THR A 61 0.28 -26.51 5.23
CA THR A 61 1.57 -27.15 4.86
C THR A 61 2.54 -27.30 6.02
N GLY A 62 2.42 -26.49 7.08
CA GLY A 62 3.43 -26.36 8.13
C GLY A 62 4.68 -25.58 7.71
N GLN A 63 4.83 -25.27 6.42
CA GLN A 63 6.02 -24.63 5.89
C GLN A 63 6.09 -23.16 6.31
N HIS A 64 7.21 -22.78 6.91
CA HIS A 64 7.48 -21.44 7.38
C HIS A 64 8.95 -21.07 7.18
N LEU A 65 9.28 -19.80 7.43
CA LEU A 65 10.63 -19.36 7.68
C LEU A 65 10.72 -18.93 9.14
N THR A 66 11.82 -19.25 9.80
CA THR A 66 12.06 -18.73 11.14
C THR A 66 12.35 -17.23 11.05
N GLY A 67 12.00 -16.50 12.13
CA GLY A 67 12.33 -15.08 12.22
C GLY A 67 13.84 -14.79 12.12
N GLN A 68 14.69 -15.77 12.43
CA GLN A 68 16.14 -15.62 12.29
C GLN A 68 16.59 -15.70 10.83
N GLU A 69 16.09 -16.66 10.06
CA GLU A 69 16.39 -16.77 8.63
C GLU A 69 15.93 -15.53 7.87
N ALA A 70 14.71 -15.07 8.15
CA ALA A 70 14.18 -13.85 7.56
C ALA A 70 15.06 -12.63 7.87
N ARG A 71 15.49 -12.45 9.13
CA ARG A 71 16.38 -11.34 9.52
C ARG A 71 17.77 -11.44 8.90
N SER A 72 18.35 -12.64 8.85
CA SER A 72 19.66 -12.86 8.23
C SER A 72 19.62 -12.52 6.74
N TRP A 73 18.56 -12.91 6.04
CA TRP A 73 18.35 -12.58 4.64
C TRP A 73 18.08 -11.09 4.41
N LEU A 74 17.21 -10.47 5.21
CA LEU A 74 16.98 -9.01 5.16
C LEU A 74 18.27 -8.21 5.44
N GLY A 75 19.21 -8.78 6.21
CA GLY A 75 20.51 -8.17 6.49
C GLY A 75 21.50 -8.21 5.31
N SER A 76 21.32 -9.11 4.35
CA SER A 76 22.14 -9.16 3.13
C SER A 76 21.58 -8.33 1.97
N TRP A 77 20.31 -7.92 2.05
CA TRP A 77 19.66 -7.09 1.04
C TRP A 77 20.37 -5.75 0.78
N ARG A 78 20.49 -5.39 -0.51
CA ARG A 78 21.19 -4.20 -0.99
C ARG A 78 22.68 -4.14 -0.60
N THR A 79 23.28 -5.30 -0.35
CA THR A 79 24.74 -5.43 -0.19
C THR A 79 25.33 -6.24 -1.35
N ASP A 80 26.65 -6.20 -1.51
CA ASP A 80 27.34 -7.03 -2.50
C ASP A 80 27.20 -8.55 -2.24
N ALA A 81 26.69 -8.93 -1.06
CA ALA A 81 26.44 -10.30 -0.63
C ALA A 81 24.94 -10.65 -0.58
N GLU A 82 24.10 -9.93 -1.33
CA GLU A 82 22.66 -10.17 -1.38
C GLU A 82 22.35 -11.64 -1.71
N ALA A 83 21.66 -12.30 -0.77
CA ALA A 83 21.36 -13.73 -0.85
C ALA A 83 19.95 -13.96 -1.43
N GLU A 84 19.75 -15.12 -2.06
CA GLU A 84 18.43 -15.55 -2.49
C GLU A 84 17.48 -15.73 -1.30
N LEU A 85 16.18 -15.56 -1.57
CA LEU A 85 15.12 -15.70 -0.57
C LEU A 85 15.09 -17.16 -0.07
N PRO A 86 15.24 -17.41 1.25
CA PRO A 86 15.23 -18.76 1.80
C PRO A 86 13.93 -19.50 1.47
N ARG A 87 13.99 -20.80 1.22
CA ARG A 87 12.79 -21.62 0.98
C ARG A 87 12.09 -21.93 2.30
N CYS A 88 10.76 -21.85 2.33
CA CYS A 88 9.98 -22.29 3.49
C CYS A 88 10.19 -23.79 3.76
N HIS A 89 10.12 -24.17 5.03
CA HIS A 89 10.42 -25.50 5.57
C HIS A 89 9.55 -25.79 6.80
N ASP A 90 9.41 -27.07 7.15
CA ASP A 90 8.54 -27.56 8.25
C ASP A 90 9.13 -27.33 9.65
#